data_AF-A0A9X1QK01-F1
#
_entry.id   AF-A0A9X1QK01-F1
#
_cell.length_a   1.000
_cell.length_b   1.000
_cell.length_c   1.000
_cell.angle_alpha   90.00
_cell.angle_beta   90.00
_cell.angle_gamma   90.00
#
_symmetry.space_group_name_H-M   'P 1'
#
loop_
_entity.id
_entity.type
_entity.pdbx_description
1 polymer ?
#
loop_
_entity_poly.entity_id
_entity_poly.type
_entity_poly.pdbx_seq_one_letter_code
_entity_poly.pdbx_strand_id
1 'polypeptide(L)'
;MTLAARLRRWLVLPPITGIRAIGWTLAAIAVPTLGRVAVDGHVTGVGFTPYCPFVLLSAVLLGWRHATVVALAAAVIGDALFVGPRFQLIEAPTDIFGVVVFLGTSCLMIGLVHAMRTLMQNGGRPATAVDGVIFSQERGQAWASWPGASYYIRLGPQDQVAEMMKDYLAQQELAKRLNGGARASQATTPTF
;
A
#
# COMPACT_ATOMS: atom_id res chain seq x y z
N MET A 1 16.84 14.55 -1.92
CA MET A 1 15.61 13.76 -2.20
C MET A 1 14.47 14.33 -1.36
N THR A 2 13.38 14.78 -1.97
CA THR A 2 12.28 15.45 -1.25
C THR A 2 11.45 14.45 -0.43
N LEU A 3 10.93 14.89 0.72
CA LEU A 3 10.09 14.09 1.62
C LEU A 3 8.88 13.49 0.89
N ALA A 4 8.34 14.25 -0.07
CA ALA A 4 7.26 13.83 -0.97
C ALA A 4 7.62 12.61 -1.83
N ALA A 5 8.86 12.51 -2.33
CA ALA A 5 9.30 11.35 -3.13
C ALA A 5 9.41 10.08 -2.28
N ARG A 6 9.81 10.21 -1.01
CA ARG A 6 9.82 9.09 -0.04
C ARG A 6 8.41 8.62 0.29
N LEU A 7 7.50 9.55 0.60
CA LEU A 7 6.09 9.26 0.84
C LEU A 7 5.44 8.55 -0.34
N ARG A 8 5.66 9.05 -1.57
CA ARG A 8 5.15 8.41 -2.79
C ARG A 8 5.66 6.97 -2.93
N ARG A 9 6.96 6.73 -2.69
CA ARG A 9 7.53 5.38 -2.75
C ARG A 9 6.89 4.44 -1.72
N TRP A 10 6.65 4.94 -0.51
CA TRP A 10 5.99 4.20 0.57
C TRP A 10 4.52 3.90 0.29
N LEU A 11 3.81 4.80 -0.38
CA LEU A 11 2.42 4.58 -0.77
C LEU A 11 2.26 3.52 -1.86
N VAL A 12 3.23 3.41 -2.77
CA VAL A 12 3.22 2.48 -3.91
C VAL A 12 3.74 1.09 -3.54
N LEU A 13 4.51 0.97 -2.46
CA LEU A 13 4.97 -0.34 -1.97
C LEU A 13 3.77 -1.24 -1.62
N PRO A 14 3.76 -2.50 -2.06
CA PRO A 14 2.69 -3.43 -1.73
C PRO A 14 2.60 -3.57 -0.21
N PRO A 15 1.38 -3.59 0.36
CA PRO A 15 1.20 -3.68 1.81
C PRO A 15 1.88 -4.95 2.32
N ILE A 16 2.53 -4.84 3.47
CA ILE A 16 3.20 -5.98 4.10
C ILE A 16 2.10 -6.95 4.53
N THR A 17 2.03 -8.12 3.89
CA THR A 17 1.08 -9.19 4.22
C THR A 17 1.76 -10.31 5.00
N GLY A 18 0.96 -11.13 5.71
CA GLY A 18 1.41 -12.33 6.40
C GLY A 18 1.84 -12.10 7.86
N ILE A 19 2.59 -13.06 8.42
CA ILE A 19 2.96 -13.12 9.85
C ILE A 19 3.72 -11.87 10.32
N ARG A 20 4.53 -11.26 9.44
CA ARG A 20 5.25 -10.02 9.76
C ARG A 20 4.29 -8.84 10.02
N ALA A 21 3.13 -8.82 9.39
CA ALA A 21 2.11 -7.80 9.62
C ALA A 21 1.56 -7.87 11.04
N ILE A 22 1.34 -9.09 11.57
CA ILE A 22 0.86 -9.30 12.94
C ILE A 22 1.87 -8.72 13.94
N GLY A 23 3.18 -8.98 13.75
CA GLY A 23 4.22 -8.43 14.62
C GLY A 23 4.23 -6.90 14.64
N TRP A 24 4.11 -6.26 13.48
CA TRP A 24 4.02 -4.79 13.39
C TRP A 24 2.72 -4.23 13.98
N THR A 25 1.60 -4.94 13.82
CA THR A 25 0.31 -4.59 14.44
C THR A 25 0.45 -4.59 15.96
N LEU A 26 1.05 -5.64 16.53
CA LEU A 26 1.28 -5.76 17.96
C LEU A 26 2.19 -4.65 18.47
N ALA A 27 3.29 -4.38 17.77
CA ALA A 27 4.22 -3.32 18.11
C ALA A 27 3.57 -1.93 18.06
N ALA A 28 2.72 -1.67 17.05
CA ALA A 28 2.00 -0.41 16.92
C ALA A 28 1.00 -0.14 18.05
N ILE A 29 0.56 -1.18 18.76
CA ILE A 29 -0.30 -1.07 19.94
C ILE A 29 0.57 -1.00 21.21
N ALA A 30 1.52 -1.92 21.36
CA ALA A 30 2.33 -2.04 22.57
C ALA A 30 3.18 -0.80 22.86
N VAL A 31 3.77 -0.18 21.83
CA VAL A 31 4.64 1.00 21.97
C VAL A 31 3.90 2.21 22.55
N PRO A 32 2.78 2.69 21.98
CA PRO A 32 2.05 3.82 22.56
C PRO A 32 1.45 3.49 23.93
N THR A 33 1.03 2.25 24.18
CA THR A 33 0.54 1.85 25.51
C THR A 33 1.64 1.90 26.56
N LEU A 34 2.83 1.33 26.30
CA LEU A 34 3.97 1.36 27.21
C LEU A 34 4.47 2.80 27.45
N GLY A 35 4.57 3.58 26.37
CA GLY A 35 4.96 4.99 26.46
C GLY A 35 3.97 5.79 27.32
N ARG A 36 2.68 5.51 27.19
CA ARG A 36 1.67 6.18 28.02
C ARG A 36 1.73 5.75 29.47
N VAL A 37 1.88 4.45 29.76
CA VAL A 37 2.06 3.95 31.13
C VAL A 37 3.27 4.60 31.81
N ALA A 38 4.37 4.82 31.09
CA ALA A 38 5.56 5.48 31.63
C ALA A 38 5.35 6.98 31.95
N VAL A 39 4.42 7.64 31.25
CA VAL A 39 4.16 9.10 31.35
C VAL A 39 2.90 9.41 32.16
N ASP A 40 2.14 8.39 32.59
CA ASP A 40 0.83 8.52 33.26
C ASP A 40 0.87 9.43 34.51
N GLY A 41 2.04 9.54 35.17
CA GLY A 41 2.24 10.44 36.31
C GLY A 41 2.46 11.92 35.98
N HIS A 42 2.66 12.29 34.70
CA HIS A 42 3.09 13.65 34.30
C HIS A 42 2.08 14.40 33.40
N VAL A 43 1.17 13.71 32.71
CA VAL A 43 0.28 14.34 31.71
C VAL A 43 -1.17 13.88 31.87
N THR A 44 -1.99 14.72 32.52
CA THR A 44 -3.45 14.53 32.65
C THR A 44 -4.19 15.13 31.45
N GLY A 45 -5.16 14.40 30.90
CA GLY A 45 -6.20 14.97 30.03
C GLY A 45 -6.22 14.58 28.55
N VAL A 46 -5.31 13.74 28.06
CA VAL A 46 -5.36 13.30 26.64
C VAL A 46 -4.98 11.82 26.49
N GLY A 47 -5.94 10.95 26.76
CA GLY A 47 -5.78 9.48 26.72
C GLY A 47 -5.41 8.93 25.34
N PHE A 48 -5.99 9.51 24.28
CA PHE A 48 -5.99 8.92 22.93
C PHE A 48 -4.93 9.51 21.99
N THR A 49 -4.39 10.69 22.28
CA THR A 49 -3.41 11.40 21.43
C THR A 49 -2.18 10.56 21.05
N PRO A 50 -1.55 9.77 21.94
CA PRO A 50 -0.37 9.00 21.55
C PRO A 50 -0.68 7.86 20.58
N TYR A 51 -1.93 7.42 20.46
CA TYR A 51 -2.31 6.33 19.55
C TYR A 51 -2.52 6.80 18.10
N CYS A 52 -2.92 8.06 17.89
CA CYS A 52 -3.16 8.65 16.57
C CYS A 52 -2.02 8.43 15.56
N PRO A 53 -0.74 8.75 15.85
CA PRO A 53 0.34 8.55 14.88
C PRO A 53 0.56 7.07 14.54
N PHE A 54 0.29 6.14 15.45
CA PHE A 54 0.45 4.70 15.21
C PHE A 54 -0.69 4.10 14.39
N VAL A 55 -1.92 4.58 14.59
CA VAL A 55 -3.05 4.22 13.72
C VAL A 55 -2.78 4.69 12.29
N LEU A 56 -2.31 5.94 12.13
CA LEU A 56 -1.94 6.47 10.82
C LEU A 56 -0.80 5.65 10.17
N LEU A 57 0.25 5.35 10.93
CA LEU A 57 1.37 4.53 10.45
C LEU A 57 0.89 3.15 9.99
N SER A 58 -0.02 2.54 10.75
CA SER A 58 -0.60 1.22 10.43
C SER A 58 -1.45 1.25 9.15
N ALA A 59 -2.24 2.31 8.96
CA ALA A 59 -3.00 2.54 7.73
C ALA A 59 -2.08 2.65 6.50
N VAL A 60 -0.95 3.35 6.67
CA VAL A 60 0.06 3.50 5.61
C VAL A 60 0.82 2.19 5.39
N LEU A 61 1.16 1.40 6.40
CA LEU A 61 2.05 0.25 6.23
C LEU A 61 1.35 -1.09 5.97
N LEU A 62 0.28 -1.38 6.70
CA LEU A 62 -0.35 -2.71 6.75
C LEU A 62 -1.66 -2.81 5.96
N GLY A 63 -2.16 -1.67 5.46
CA GLY A 63 -3.42 -1.58 4.72
C GLY A 63 -4.65 -1.48 5.62
N TRP A 64 -5.82 -1.31 5.00
CA TRP A 64 -7.05 -0.92 5.70
C TRP A 64 -7.52 -1.96 6.73
N ARG A 65 -7.45 -3.27 6.40
CA ARG A 65 -7.94 -4.34 7.29
C ARG A 65 -7.21 -4.36 8.64
N HIS A 66 -5.88 -4.29 8.62
CA HIS A 66 -5.07 -4.29 9.84
C HIS A 66 -5.21 -2.97 10.60
N ALA A 67 -5.28 -1.84 9.89
CA ALA A 67 -5.46 -0.53 10.52
C ALA A 67 -6.78 -0.42 11.28
N THR A 68 -7.87 -1.00 10.76
CA THR A 68 -9.15 -1.07 11.47
C THR A 68 -9.03 -1.87 12.78
N VAL A 69 -8.30 -3.00 12.75
CA VAL A 69 -8.06 -3.81 13.96
C VAL A 69 -7.23 -3.03 14.97
N VAL A 70 -6.18 -2.31 14.54
CA VAL A 70 -5.36 -1.46 15.42
C VAL A 70 -6.21 -0.35 16.05
N ALA A 71 -7.04 0.33 15.25
CA ALA A 71 -7.90 1.41 15.75
C ALA A 71 -8.90 0.92 16.81
N LEU A 72 -9.53 -0.24 16.57
CA LEU A 72 -10.45 -0.85 17.53
C LEU A 72 -9.72 -1.28 18.82
N ALA A 73 -8.56 -1.94 18.68
CA ALA A 73 -7.77 -2.36 19.84
C ALA A 73 -7.28 -1.16 20.65
N ALA A 74 -6.83 -0.09 19.99
CA ALA A 74 -6.41 1.15 20.64
C ALA A 74 -7.57 1.86 21.37
N ALA A 75 -8.78 1.83 20.80
CA ALA A 75 -9.96 2.38 21.47
C ALA A 75 -10.29 1.60 22.75
N VAL A 76 -10.33 0.26 22.67
CA VAL A 76 -10.63 -0.61 23.83
C VAL A 76 -9.55 -0.48 24.91
N ILE A 77 -8.27 -0.52 24.53
CA ILE A 77 -7.15 -0.41 25.48
C ILE A 77 -7.08 1.00 26.08
N GLY A 78 -7.31 2.02 25.26
CA GLY A 78 -7.33 3.43 25.70
C GLY A 78 -8.44 3.69 26.71
N ASP A 79 -9.65 3.20 26.44
CA ASP A 79 -10.79 3.30 27.35
C ASP A 79 -10.54 2.53 28.64
N ALA A 80 -10.20 1.23 28.55
CA ALA A 80 -10.05 0.37 29.72
C ALA A 80 -8.93 0.79 30.70
N LEU A 81 -7.84 1.39 30.19
CA LEU A 81 -6.67 1.75 31.00
C LEU A 81 -6.69 3.19 31.52
N PHE A 82 -7.32 4.13 30.80
CA PHE A 82 -7.09 5.56 31.02
C PHE A 82 -8.34 6.40 31.22
N VAL A 83 -9.54 5.80 31.21
CA VAL A 83 -10.82 6.52 31.26
C VAL A 83 -11.69 5.94 32.39
N GLY A 84 -12.18 6.81 33.31
CA GLY A 84 -12.95 6.38 34.50
C GLY A 84 -12.14 5.56 35.52
N PRO A 85 -12.70 5.16 36.67
CA PRO A 85 -12.02 4.28 37.63
C PRO A 85 -11.55 3.04 36.87
N ARG A 86 -10.22 2.85 36.89
CA ARG A 86 -9.50 1.80 36.16
C ARG A 86 -10.33 0.51 36.18
N PHE A 87 -10.54 -0.12 35.02
CA PHE A 87 -11.32 -1.35 34.83
C PHE A 87 -12.86 -1.23 34.75
N GLN A 88 -13.43 -0.02 34.62
CA GLN A 88 -14.84 0.17 34.25
C GLN A 88 -14.95 0.84 32.87
N LEU A 89 -15.51 0.13 31.88
CA LEU A 89 -15.77 0.70 30.56
C LEU A 89 -16.98 1.62 30.62
N ILE A 90 -16.85 2.83 30.07
CA ILE A 90 -17.97 3.74 29.75
C ILE A 90 -18.76 4.18 31.00
N GLU A 91 -18.14 4.91 31.93
CA GLU A 91 -18.84 5.43 33.11
C GLU A 91 -19.33 6.88 32.93
N ALA A 92 -18.56 7.75 32.27
CA ALA A 92 -18.94 9.16 32.06
C ALA A 92 -19.32 9.47 30.60
N PRO A 93 -20.30 10.37 30.34
CA PRO A 93 -20.68 10.80 28.98
C PRO A 93 -19.51 11.41 28.17
N THR A 94 -18.53 12.00 28.87
CA THR A 94 -17.30 12.55 28.28
C THR A 94 -16.41 11.48 27.65
N ASP A 95 -16.50 10.24 28.15
CA ASP A 95 -15.67 9.12 27.77
C ASP A 95 -16.13 8.55 26.44
N ILE A 96 -17.45 8.38 26.31
CA ILE A 96 -18.12 8.01 25.06
C ILE A 96 -17.77 9.02 23.96
N PHE A 97 -17.82 10.32 24.28
CA PHE A 97 -17.49 11.35 23.32
C PHE A 97 -16.04 11.23 22.82
N GLY A 98 -15.08 10.99 23.73
CA GLY A 98 -13.67 10.79 23.38
C GLY A 98 -13.45 9.58 22.47
N VAL A 99 -14.06 8.43 22.80
CA VAL A 99 -13.97 7.19 22.01
C VAL A 99 -14.59 7.39 20.61
N VAL A 100 -15.77 8.02 20.53
CA VAL A 100 -16.46 8.28 19.26
C VAL A 100 -15.64 9.23 18.37
N VAL A 101 -15.12 10.33 18.93
CA VAL A 101 -14.28 11.28 18.19
C VAL A 101 -12.99 10.60 17.72
N PHE A 102 -12.36 9.77 18.55
CA PHE A 102 -11.16 9.02 18.19
C PHE A 102 -11.42 8.02 17.06
N LEU A 103 -12.49 7.23 17.15
CA LEU A 103 -12.88 6.27 16.11
C LEU A 103 -13.26 6.98 14.81
N GLY A 104 -14.00 8.09 14.89
CA GLY A 104 -14.36 8.91 13.73
C GLY A 104 -13.11 9.45 13.03
N THR A 105 -12.18 10.02 13.78
CA THR A 105 -10.91 10.55 13.25
C THR A 105 -10.06 9.44 12.64
N SER A 106 -9.95 8.28 13.31
CA SER A 106 -9.22 7.12 12.82
C SER A 106 -9.81 6.55 11.53
N CYS A 107 -11.15 6.47 11.46
CA CYS A 107 -11.86 6.03 10.26
C CYS A 107 -11.59 6.97 9.08
N LEU A 108 -11.62 8.28 9.32
CA LEU A 108 -11.34 9.29 8.30
C LEU A 108 -9.89 9.21 7.81
N MET A 109 -8.92 9.02 8.72
CA MET A 109 -7.51 8.80 8.35
C MET A 109 -7.32 7.52 7.50
N ILE A 110 -7.88 6.40 7.94
CA ILE A 110 -7.79 5.12 7.21
C ILE A 110 -8.45 5.24 5.84
N GLY A 111 -9.63 5.86 5.78
CA GLY A 111 -10.38 6.11 4.55
C GLY A 111 -9.61 6.98 3.57
N LEU A 112 -9.00 8.07 4.04
CA LEU A 112 -8.19 8.96 3.19
C LEU A 112 -6.97 8.24 2.61
N VAL A 113 -6.22 7.50 3.44
CA VAL A 113 -5.06 6.72 2.97
C VAL A 113 -5.48 5.64 1.98
N HIS A 114 -6.61 4.97 2.24
CA HIS A 114 -7.15 3.96 1.34
C HIS A 114 -7.58 4.58 0.01
N ALA A 115 -8.32 5.69 0.04
CA ALA A 115 -8.74 6.42 -1.15
C ALA A 115 -7.52 6.86 -1.98
N MET A 116 -6.47 7.40 -1.35
CA MET A 116 -5.27 7.83 -2.05
C MET A 116 -4.53 6.65 -2.71
N ARG A 117 -4.44 5.49 -2.03
CA ARG A 117 -3.88 4.26 -2.60
C ARG A 117 -4.72 3.73 -3.76
N THR A 118 -6.03 3.69 -3.59
CA THR A 118 -6.97 3.22 -4.62
C THR A 118 -6.92 4.15 -5.83
N LEU A 119 -6.86 5.47 -5.65
CA LEU A 119 -6.69 6.43 -6.73
C LEU A 119 -5.35 6.27 -7.45
N MET A 120 -4.26 5.99 -6.73
CA MET A 120 -2.96 5.75 -7.36
C MET A 120 -2.90 4.42 -8.12
N GLN A 121 -3.52 3.37 -7.58
CA GLN A 121 -3.57 2.04 -8.21
C GLN A 121 -4.53 2.01 -9.41
N ASN A 122 -5.69 2.65 -9.28
CA ASN A 122 -6.69 2.75 -10.34
C ASN A 122 -6.30 3.80 -11.39
N GLY A 123 -5.68 4.92 -10.99
CA GLY A 123 -5.16 5.92 -11.92
C GLY A 123 -3.97 5.43 -12.75
N GLY A 124 -3.30 4.37 -12.30
CA GLY A 124 -2.26 3.67 -13.07
C GLY A 124 -2.79 2.52 -13.93
N ARG A 125 -4.05 2.09 -13.75
CA ARG A 125 -4.67 1.01 -14.53
C ARG A 125 -5.72 1.64 -15.45
N PRO A 126 -5.46 1.77 -16.75
CA PRO A 126 -6.45 2.33 -17.66
C PRO A 126 -7.73 1.49 -17.58
N ALA A 127 -8.80 2.15 -17.12
CA ALA A 127 -10.14 1.60 -17.18
C ALA A 127 -10.46 1.37 -18.65
N THR A 128 -10.88 0.15 -18.97
CA THR A 128 -11.21 -0.37 -20.32
C THR A 128 -10.01 -0.74 -21.19
N ALA A 129 -9.72 -2.04 -21.13
CA ALA A 129 -9.00 -2.86 -22.09
C ALA A 129 -9.40 -2.55 -23.55
N VAL A 130 -8.69 -1.60 -24.15
CA VAL A 130 -8.36 -1.61 -25.58
C VAL A 130 -6.82 -1.54 -25.62
N ASP A 131 -6.23 -2.73 -25.54
CA ASP A 131 -4.82 -3.04 -25.32
C ASP A 131 -3.88 -2.36 -26.32
N GLY A 132 -3.17 -1.32 -25.88
CA GLY A 132 -2.06 -0.78 -26.64
C GLY A 132 -1.20 0.16 -25.81
N VAL A 133 0.10 -0.13 -25.73
CA VAL A 133 1.09 0.91 -25.41
C VAL A 133 1.20 1.79 -26.65
N ILE A 134 0.90 3.08 -26.53
CA ILE A 134 1.07 4.03 -27.61
C ILE A 134 2.52 4.48 -27.57
N PHE A 135 3.25 4.21 -28.65
CA PHE A 135 4.60 4.73 -28.84
C PHE A 135 4.50 6.02 -29.63
N SER A 136 5.03 7.11 -29.07
CA SER A 136 5.15 8.40 -29.77
C SER A 136 6.61 8.81 -29.86
N GLN A 137 6.91 9.61 -30.88
CA GLN A 137 8.22 10.17 -31.10
C GLN A 137 8.16 11.68 -30.90
N GLU A 138 9.02 12.21 -30.03
CA GLU A 138 9.15 13.65 -29.83
C GLU A 138 10.64 14.00 -29.67
N ARG A 139 11.15 14.92 -30.52
CA ARG A 139 12.54 15.40 -30.50
C ARG A 139 13.60 14.28 -30.56
N GLY A 140 13.38 13.27 -31.40
CA GLY A 140 14.29 12.12 -31.54
C GLY A 140 14.29 11.15 -30.35
N GLN A 141 13.38 11.33 -29.39
CA GLN A 141 13.19 10.43 -28.26
C GLN A 141 11.91 9.61 -28.45
N ALA A 142 11.98 8.34 -28.09
CA ALA A 142 10.82 7.47 -28.01
C ALA A 142 10.17 7.58 -26.64
N TRP A 143 8.84 7.69 -26.65
CA TRP A 143 8.00 7.78 -25.48
C TRP A 143 6.94 6.68 -25.52
N ALA A 144 6.61 6.13 -24.36
CA ALA A 144 5.48 5.24 -24.17
C ALA A 144 4.40 5.96 -23.34
N SER A 145 3.16 5.86 -23.79
CA SER A 145 1.97 6.25 -23.04
C SER A 145 0.92 5.16 -23.09
N TRP A 146 -0.02 5.24 -22.15
CA TRP A 146 -1.19 4.39 -22.11
C TRP A 146 -2.43 5.25 -22.33
N PRO A 147 -3.46 4.76 -23.05
CA PRO A 147 -4.73 5.45 -23.16
C PRO A 147 -5.28 5.83 -21.78
N GLY A 148 -5.53 7.11 -21.55
CA GLY A 148 -6.02 7.61 -20.25
C GLY A 148 -4.96 7.84 -19.17
N ALA A 149 -3.70 7.47 -19.39
CA ALA A 149 -2.63 7.83 -18.48
C ALA A 149 -2.25 9.31 -18.66
N SER A 150 -2.17 10.05 -17.55
CA SER A 150 -1.72 11.45 -17.54
C SER A 150 -0.19 11.61 -17.59
N TYR A 151 0.55 10.51 -17.73
CA TYR A 151 2.00 10.50 -17.70
C TYR A 151 2.59 9.74 -18.89
N TYR A 152 3.75 10.22 -19.35
CA TYR A 152 4.53 9.64 -20.43
C TYR A 152 5.85 9.10 -19.86
N ILE A 153 6.28 7.94 -20.32
CA ILE A 153 7.57 7.36 -19.94
C ILE A 153 8.54 7.53 -21.10
N ARG A 154 9.66 8.23 -20.86
CA ARG A 154 10.75 8.33 -21.82
C ARG A 154 11.50 6.99 -21.86
N LEU A 155 11.54 6.38 -23.03
CA LEU A 155 12.24 5.10 -23.24
C LEU A 155 13.70 5.32 -23.62
N GLY A 156 14.00 6.40 -24.34
CA GLY A 156 15.36 6.74 -24.78
C GLY A 156 15.40 7.26 -26.21
N PRO A 157 16.59 7.35 -26.81
CA PRO A 157 16.76 7.63 -28.23
C PRO A 157 15.98 6.64 -29.10
N GLN A 158 15.31 7.14 -30.14
CA GLN A 158 14.43 6.31 -30.99
C GLN A 158 15.17 5.13 -31.64
N ASP A 159 16.38 5.38 -32.14
CA ASP A 159 17.25 4.41 -32.78
C ASP A 159 17.59 3.24 -31.84
N GLN A 160 18.00 3.55 -30.62
CA GLN A 160 18.31 2.53 -29.60
C GLN A 160 17.07 1.71 -29.23
N VAL A 161 15.93 2.38 -29.02
CA VAL A 161 14.68 1.69 -28.66
C VAL A 161 14.19 0.81 -29.82
N ALA A 162 14.35 1.26 -31.07
CA ALA A 162 14.00 0.47 -32.25
C ALA A 162 14.90 -0.76 -32.39
N GLU A 163 16.20 -0.64 -32.12
CA GLU A 163 17.13 -1.76 -32.12
C GLU A 163 16.79 -2.79 -31.03
N MET A 164 16.56 -2.34 -29.80
CA MET A 164 16.12 -3.19 -28.70
C MET A 164 14.80 -3.93 -29.01
N MET A 165 13.84 -3.24 -29.63
CA MET A 165 12.56 -3.85 -29.98
C MET A 165 12.74 -4.93 -31.07
N LYS A 166 13.63 -4.72 -32.04
CA LYS A 166 13.97 -5.73 -33.05
C LYS A 166 14.60 -6.97 -32.42
N ASP A 167 15.57 -6.80 -31.53
CA ASP A 167 16.22 -7.91 -30.82
C ASP A 167 15.20 -8.70 -29.98
N TYR A 168 14.34 -8.01 -29.24
CA TYR A 168 13.27 -8.65 -28.47
C TYR A 168 12.33 -9.50 -29.34
N LEU A 169 11.91 -8.99 -30.50
CA LEU A 169 11.06 -9.75 -31.43
C LEU A 169 11.78 -10.96 -32.02
N ALA A 170 13.08 -10.85 -32.32
CA ALA A 170 13.90 -11.97 -32.77
C ALA A 170 14.01 -13.06 -31.68
N GLN A 171 14.21 -12.66 -30.43
CA GLN A 171 14.25 -13.57 -29.29
C GLN A 171 12.90 -14.28 -29.07
N GLN A 172 11.78 -13.57 -29.20
CA GLN A 172 10.45 -14.18 -29.13
C GLN A 172 10.23 -15.21 -30.23
N GLU A 173 10.63 -14.90 -31.47
CA GLU A 173 10.49 -15.81 -32.60
C GLU A 173 11.36 -17.07 -32.41
N LEU A 174 12.59 -16.90 -31.91
CA LEU A 174 13.46 -18.02 -31.55
C LEU A 174 12.82 -18.90 -30.46
N ALA A 175 12.28 -18.28 -29.40
CA ALA A 175 11.62 -19.01 -28.32
C ALA A 175 10.40 -19.81 -28.81
N LYS A 176 9.60 -19.24 -29.73
CA LYS A 176 8.49 -19.95 -30.37
C LYS A 176 8.96 -21.19 -31.14
N ARG A 177 10.05 -21.07 -31.90
CA ARG A 177 10.63 -22.19 -32.67
C ARG A 177 11.14 -23.30 -31.76
N LEU A 178 11.86 -22.95 -30.69
CA LEU A 178 12.37 -23.93 -29.71
C LEU A 178 11.22 -24.67 -29.02
N ASN A 179 10.18 -23.96 -28.58
CA ASN A 179 9.02 -24.57 -27.93
C ASN A 179 8.17 -25.41 -28.89
N GLY A 180 8.06 -25.01 -30.16
CA GLY A 180 7.40 -25.79 -31.21
C GLY A 180 8.14 -27.09 -31.53
N GLY A 181 9.47 -27.03 -31.66
CA GLY A 181 10.31 -28.21 -31.93
C GLY A 181 10.37 -29.21 -30.76
N ALA A 182 10.35 -28.72 -29.52
CA ALA A 182 10.29 -29.56 -28.33
C ALA A 182 8.99 -30.37 -28.25
N ARG A 183 7.86 -29.77 -28.65
CA ARG A 183 6.57 -30.48 -28.74
C ARG A 183 6.53 -31.51 -29.86
N ALA A 184 7.15 -31.23 -31.01
CA ALA A 184 7.21 -32.17 -32.13
C ALA A 184 8.09 -33.40 -31.82
N SER A 185 9.15 -33.22 -31.04
CA SER A 185 10.09 -34.30 -30.68
C SER A 185 9.53 -35.26 -29.61
N GLN A 186 8.60 -34.80 -28.75
CA GLN A 186 7.91 -35.67 -27.79
C GLN A 186 6.85 -36.57 -28.44
N ALA A 187 6.27 -36.16 -29.59
CA ALA A 187 5.26 -36.94 -30.30
C ALA A 187 5.84 -38.13 -31.09
N THR A 188 7.17 -38.21 -31.25
CA THR A 188 7.87 -39.21 -32.06
C THR A 188 8.65 -40.22 -31.24
N THR A 189 8.44 -40.32 -29.92
CA THR A 189 9.02 -41.40 -29.11
C THR A 189 8.14 -42.65 -29.27
N PRO A 190 8.55 -43.67 -30.05
CA PRO A 190 7.82 -44.94 -30.08
C PRO A 190 7.92 -45.59 -28.71
N THR A 191 6.77 -45.83 -28.09
CA THR A 191 6.63 -46.79 -26.99
C THR A 191 6.98 -48.17 -27.54
N PHE A 192 8.16 -48.65 -27.19
CA PHE A 192 8.52 -50.07 -27.25
C PHE A 192 8.09 -50.75 -25.95
#